data_AF-A0A5A7R0C6-F1
#
_entry.id   AF-A0A5A7R0C6-F1
#
_cell.length_a   1.000
_cell.length_b   1.000
_cell.length_c   1.000
_cell.angle_alpha   90.00
_cell.angle_beta   90.00
_cell.angle_gamma   90.00
#
_symmetry.space_group_name_H-M   'P 1'
#
loop_
_entity.id
_entity.type
_entity.pdbx_description
1 polymer ?
#
loop_
_entity_poly.entity_id
_entity_poly.type
_entity_poly.pdbx_seq_one_letter_code
_entity_poly.pdbx_strand_id
1 'polypeptide(L)'
;MEVSNFYRNASDHNVMVFDTQEEVRNRQKRFLFDRGWVKLDGITEAVEQGWHEEVNGTEMFKVHQRVKNTRMALLAWHKPLNRNNENIIQVLTVKMEVMRAEMRDRDWTEWGAVKHELDCAHREEELFWRLKSKALWQKNGDSNTRFFHAYTAQRRRRNLIQSLDTGTGHICENVEDLKNHIVDFYSALFKTEGSVGGEDLLQHIPVHV
;
A
#
# COMPACT_ATOMS: atom_id res chain seq x y z
N MET A 1 11.53 -1.97 -27.67
CA MET A 1 10.82 -3.26 -27.54
C MET A 1 11.78 -4.35 -27.96
N GLU A 2 12.32 -5.10 -27.00
CA GLU A 2 13.20 -6.24 -27.27
C GLU A 2 12.43 -7.53 -26.97
N VAL A 3 12.60 -8.53 -27.83
CA VAL A 3 11.97 -9.85 -27.66
C VAL A 3 13.05 -10.88 -27.42
N SER A 4 13.05 -11.50 -26.25
CA SER A 4 13.96 -12.59 -25.91
C SER A 4 13.18 -13.90 -25.82
N ASN A 5 13.62 -14.90 -26.58
CA ASN A 5 13.04 -16.24 -26.58
C ASN A 5 13.93 -17.17 -25.75
N PHE A 6 13.38 -17.66 -24.64
CA PHE A 6 14.07 -18.63 -23.78
C PHE A 6 13.70 -20.04 -24.20
N TYR A 7 14.56 -20.65 -25.01
CA TYR A 7 14.43 -22.04 -25.44
C TYR A 7 14.54 -22.99 -24.25
N ARG A 8 13.55 -23.89 -24.09
CA ARG A 8 13.59 -24.96 -23.10
C ARG A 8 13.57 -26.31 -23.81
N ASN A 9 14.58 -27.14 -23.55
CA ASN A 9 14.75 -28.42 -24.25
C ASN A 9 13.74 -29.52 -23.82
N ALA A 10 13.07 -29.36 -22.68
CA ALA A 10 12.18 -30.37 -22.10
C ALA A 10 10.69 -29.95 -22.07
N SER A 11 10.34 -28.85 -22.73
CA SER A 11 8.99 -28.30 -22.76
C SER A 11 8.77 -27.62 -24.12
N ASP A 12 7.72 -27.98 -24.83
CA ASP A 12 7.30 -27.36 -26.10
C ASP A 12 6.76 -25.93 -25.90
N HIS A 13 6.44 -25.54 -24.67
CA HIS A 13 6.17 -24.16 -24.31
C HIS A 13 7.48 -23.36 -24.12
N ASN A 14 7.90 -22.65 -25.16
CA ASN A 14 8.95 -21.63 -25.07
C ASN A 14 8.40 -20.34 -24.48
N VAL A 15 9.15 -19.72 -23.56
CA VAL A 15 8.77 -18.43 -22.97
C VAL A 15 9.32 -17.31 -23.84
N MET A 16 8.43 -16.54 -24.46
CA MET A 16 8.76 -15.25 -25.07
C MET A 16 8.61 -14.15 -24.03
N VAL A 17 9.70 -13.46 -23.74
CA VAL A 17 9.70 -12.26 -22.90
C VAL A 17 9.71 -11.05 -23.83
N PHE A 18 8.66 -10.25 -23.74
CA PHE A 18 8.57 -8.94 -24.38
C PHE A 18 9.01 -7.89 -23.37
N ASP A 19 10.20 -7.31 -23.59
CA ASP A 19 10.63 -6.14 -22.86
C ASP A 19 10.07 -4.89 -23.58
N THR A 20 9.05 -4.30 -22.99
CA THR A 20 8.38 -3.11 -23.50
C THR A 20 9.16 -1.83 -23.21
N GLN A 21 10.31 -1.89 -22.52
CA GLN A 21 11.05 -0.72 -22.02
C GLN A 21 10.15 0.25 -21.23
N GLU A 22 9.08 -0.24 -20.61
CA GLU A 22 8.30 0.58 -19.69
C GLU A 22 9.21 0.97 -18.53
N GLU A 23 9.54 2.27 -18.45
CA GLU A 23 10.21 2.80 -17.28
C GLU A 23 9.44 2.39 -16.03
N VAL A 24 10.12 1.71 -15.11
CA VAL A 24 9.57 1.42 -13.79
C VAL A 24 9.47 2.73 -13.03
N ARG A 25 8.36 3.45 -13.25
CA ARG A 25 8.14 4.77 -12.67
C ARG A 25 7.99 4.63 -11.17
N ASN A 26 8.90 5.26 -10.44
CA ASN A 26 8.93 5.22 -8.98
C ASN A 26 7.75 6.06 -8.44
N ARG A 27 6.62 5.41 -8.17
CA ARG A 27 5.44 6.08 -7.64
C ARG A 27 5.65 6.43 -6.18
N GLN A 28 5.41 7.68 -5.81
CA GLN A 28 5.30 8.06 -4.41
C GLN A 28 4.20 7.22 -3.74
N LYS A 29 4.60 6.42 -2.75
CA LYS A 29 3.65 5.58 -2.00
C LYS A 29 2.75 6.49 -1.18
N ARG A 30 1.43 6.40 -1.42
CA ARG A 30 0.44 7.03 -0.55
C ARG A 30 0.47 6.33 0.80
N PHE A 31 0.33 7.11 1.88
CA PHE A 31 0.05 6.54 3.19
C PHE A 31 -1.32 5.86 3.16
N LEU A 32 -1.36 4.60 3.57
CA LEU A 32 -2.59 3.90 3.89
C LEU A 32 -2.43 3.32 5.29
N PHE A 33 -3.41 3.60 6.13
CA PHE A 33 -3.55 2.90 7.39
C PHE A 33 -3.88 1.43 7.13
N ASP A 34 -3.10 0.52 7.71
CA ASP A 34 -3.39 -0.90 7.66
C ASP A 34 -4.25 -1.28 8.87
N ARG A 35 -5.37 -1.98 8.63
CA ARG A 35 -6.22 -2.50 9.70
C ARG A 35 -5.50 -3.51 10.58
N GLY A 36 -4.45 -4.16 10.07
CA GLY A 36 -3.59 -5.05 10.84
C GLY A 36 -2.87 -4.34 11.98
N TRP A 37 -2.59 -3.03 11.85
CA TRP A 37 -1.87 -2.28 12.88
C TRP A 37 -2.62 -2.21 14.21
N VAL A 38 -3.96 -2.27 14.19
CA VAL A 38 -4.81 -2.21 15.40
C VAL A 38 -4.49 -3.33 16.39
N LYS A 39 -3.89 -4.43 15.92
CA LYS A 39 -3.52 -5.58 16.76
C LYS A 39 -2.06 -5.56 17.22
N LEU A 40 -1.27 -4.59 16.77
CA LEU A 40 0.13 -4.49 17.12
C LEU A 40 0.29 -3.61 18.36
N ASP A 41 1.16 -4.05 19.26
CA ASP A 41 1.49 -3.30 20.46
C ASP A 41 2.17 -1.96 20.08
N GLY A 42 1.86 -0.90 20.81
CA GLY A 42 2.44 0.42 20.58
C GLY A 42 1.67 1.31 19.60
N ILE A 43 0.60 0.83 18.95
CA ILE A 43 -0.18 1.65 18.00
C ILE A 43 -0.86 2.83 18.69
N THR A 44 -1.47 2.60 19.85
CA THR A 44 -2.23 3.63 20.57
C THR A 44 -1.30 4.75 21.00
N GLU A 45 -0.14 4.37 21.53
CA GLU A 45 0.93 5.28 21.95
C GLU A 45 1.47 6.08 20.76
N ALA A 46 1.66 5.45 19.60
CA ALA A 46 2.10 6.15 18.39
C ALA A 46 1.06 7.16 17.88
N VAL A 47 -0.24 6.85 18.01
CA VAL A 47 -1.32 7.78 17.66
C VAL A 47 -1.36 8.94 18.64
N GLU A 48 -1.32 8.67 19.94
CA GLU A 48 -1.33 9.70 20.98
C GLU A 48 -0.14 10.65 20.85
N GLN A 49 1.06 10.10 20.64
CA GLN A 49 2.29 10.88 20.44
C GLN A 49 2.14 11.88 19.28
N GLY A 50 1.60 11.44 18.15
CA GLY A 50 1.43 12.31 16.97
C GLY A 50 0.23 13.25 17.08
N TRP A 51 -0.82 12.88 17.83
CA TRP A 51 -2.03 13.69 17.96
C TRP A 51 -1.89 14.83 18.98
N HIS A 52 -1.16 14.58 20.06
CA HIS A 52 -0.97 15.52 21.17
C HIS A 52 0.21 16.49 20.98
N GLU A 53 0.90 16.44 19.84
CA GLU A 53 1.93 17.41 19.52
C GLU A 53 1.33 18.82 19.45
N GLU A 54 1.93 19.77 20.19
CA GLU A 54 1.45 21.15 20.23
C GLU A 54 1.71 21.84 18.90
N VAL A 55 0.65 22.44 18.34
CA VAL A 55 0.70 23.17 17.07
C VAL A 55 0.09 24.54 17.25
N ASN A 56 0.83 25.57 16.83
CA ASN A 56 0.37 26.95 16.80
C ASN A 56 -0.30 27.26 15.45
N GLY A 57 -1.38 28.03 15.47
CA GLY A 57 -2.10 28.47 14.27
C GLY A 57 -3.62 28.56 14.45
N THR A 58 -4.34 28.69 13.35
CA THR A 58 -5.81 28.64 13.35
C THR A 58 -6.31 27.24 13.70
N GLU A 59 -7.55 27.13 14.17
CA GLU A 59 -8.08 25.83 14.62
C GLU A 59 -8.09 24.78 13.50
N MET A 60 -8.43 25.19 12.27
CA MET A 60 -8.37 24.31 11.11
C MET A 60 -6.93 23.87 10.77
N PHE A 61 -5.95 24.78 10.92
CA PHE A 61 -4.54 24.46 10.72
C PHE A 61 -4.03 23.46 11.76
N LYS A 62 -4.42 23.63 13.04
CA LYS A 62 -4.07 22.69 14.11
C LYS A 62 -4.58 21.28 13.81
N VAL A 63 -5.84 21.14 13.41
CA VAL A 63 -6.41 19.84 13.04
C VAL A 63 -5.65 19.21 11.87
N HIS A 64 -5.38 19.99 10.81
CA HIS A 64 -4.59 19.51 9.67
C HIS A 64 -3.22 19.00 10.10
N GLN A 65 -2.52 19.76 10.94
CA GLN A 65 -1.19 19.41 11.40
C GLN A 65 -1.20 18.19 12.34
N ARG A 66 -2.19 18.05 13.23
CA ARG A 66 -2.35 16.85 14.07
C ARG A 66 -2.54 15.58 13.23
N VAL A 67 -3.36 15.64 12.18
CA VAL A 67 -3.53 14.51 11.24
C VAL A 67 -2.21 14.17 10.55
N LYS A 68 -1.45 15.18 10.12
CA LYS A 68 -0.13 15.01 9.50
C LYS A 68 0.88 14.40 10.48
N ASN A 69 0.95 14.89 11.71
CA ASN A 69 1.86 14.42 12.75
C ASN A 69 1.55 12.97 13.14
N THR A 70 0.27 12.65 13.35
CA THR A 70 -0.21 11.28 13.59
C THR A 70 0.21 10.33 12.46
N ARG A 71 0.05 10.74 11.20
CA ARG A 71 0.53 9.97 10.05
C ARG A 71 2.04 9.72 10.12
N MET A 72 2.83 10.74 10.46
CA MET A 72 4.29 10.61 10.52
C MET A 72 4.73 9.71 11.69
N ALA A 73 4.09 9.85 12.85
CA ALA A 73 4.33 9.00 14.02
C ALA A 73 4.02 7.52 13.72
N LEU A 74 2.87 7.24 13.08
CA LEU A 74 2.52 5.89 12.64
C LEU A 74 3.52 5.30 11.64
N LEU A 75 4.00 6.11 10.69
CA LEU A 75 5.02 5.68 9.75
C LEU A 75 6.36 5.39 10.45
N ALA A 76 6.75 6.21 11.42
CA ALA A 76 7.97 6.03 12.19
C ALA A 76 7.92 4.78 13.08
N TRP A 77 6.79 4.56 13.76
CA TRP A 77 6.53 3.37 14.58
C TRP A 77 6.49 2.08 13.73
N HIS A 78 5.82 2.11 12.58
CA HIS A 78 5.71 0.92 11.73
C HIS A 78 7.00 0.60 10.96
N LYS A 79 7.85 1.59 10.65
CA LYS A 79 9.08 1.37 9.87
C LYS A 79 10.00 0.26 10.42
N PRO A 80 10.34 0.22 11.73
CA PRO A 80 11.11 -0.88 12.31
C PRO A 80 10.32 -2.20 12.39
N LEU A 81 8.99 -2.12 12.55
CA LEU A 81 8.08 -3.28 12.57
C LEU A 81 7.79 -3.88 11.20
N ASN A 82 8.17 -3.19 10.11
CA ASN A 82 8.06 -3.68 8.74
C ASN A 82 9.11 -4.77 8.51
N ARG A 83 8.92 -5.86 9.25
CA ARG A 83 9.66 -7.10 9.23
C ARG A 83 9.51 -7.64 7.82
N ASN A 84 10.62 -7.87 7.13
CA ASN A 84 10.56 -8.48 5.80
C ASN A 84 10.26 -9.97 5.98
N ASN A 85 8.97 -10.30 6.16
CA ASN A 85 8.53 -11.66 6.40
C ASN A 85 8.97 -12.61 5.29
N GLU A 86 9.07 -12.13 4.05
CA GLU A 86 9.64 -12.89 2.93
C GLU A 86 11.10 -13.29 3.20
N ASN A 87 11.95 -12.37 3.66
CA ASN A 87 13.33 -12.69 4.03
C ASN A 87 13.40 -13.63 5.24
N ILE A 88 12.52 -13.46 6.22
CA ILE A 88 12.52 -14.32 7.43
C ILE A 88 12.11 -15.73 7.08
N ILE A 89 11.07 -15.88 6.28
CA ILE A 89 10.64 -17.18 5.76
C ILE A 89 11.81 -17.83 5.02
N GLN A 90 12.50 -17.10 4.14
CA GLN A 90 13.69 -17.63 3.44
C GLN A 90 14.78 -18.08 4.41
N VAL A 91 15.18 -17.23 5.36
CA VAL A 91 16.26 -17.53 6.33
C VAL A 91 15.90 -18.71 7.23
N LEU A 92 14.68 -18.75 7.77
CA LEU A 92 14.22 -19.83 8.64
C LEU A 92 14.04 -21.15 7.87
N THR A 93 13.63 -21.09 6.60
CA THR A 93 13.55 -22.27 5.73
C THR A 93 14.93 -22.87 5.51
N VAL A 94 15.93 -22.04 5.17
CA VAL A 94 17.33 -22.51 5.02
C VAL A 94 17.87 -23.05 6.34
N LYS A 95 17.60 -22.39 7.47
CA LYS A 95 18.00 -22.86 8.80
C LYS A 95 17.41 -24.26 9.10
N MET A 96 16.15 -24.48 8.76
CA MET A 96 15.52 -25.81 8.88
C MET A 96 16.14 -26.87 7.96
N GLU A 97 16.50 -26.50 6.72
CA GLU A 97 17.14 -27.44 5.79
C GLU A 97 18.53 -27.88 6.29
N VAL A 98 19.32 -26.94 6.81
CA VAL A 98 20.64 -27.22 7.41
C VAL A 98 20.49 -28.13 8.63
N MET A 99 19.61 -27.79 9.57
CA MET A 99 19.32 -28.61 10.75
C MET A 99 18.85 -30.03 10.39
N ARG A 100 18.13 -30.17 9.28
CA ARG A 100 17.70 -31.49 8.77
C ARG A 100 18.87 -32.30 8.19
N ALA A 101 19.82 -31.63 7.53
CA ALA A 101 20.98 -32.26 6.91
C ALA A 101 22.06 -32.65 7.94
N GLU A 102 22.22 -31.89 9.02
CA GLU A 102 23.30 -32.07 10.00
C GLU A 102 23.09 -33.27 10.95
N MET A 103 21.89 -33.86 11.01
CA MET A 103 21.46 -35.19 11.49
C MET A 103 22.05 -35.81 12.79
N ARG A 104 23.05 -35.22 13.44
CA ARG A 104 23.92 -35.90 14.42
C ARG A 104 23.54 -35.65 15.88
N ASP A 105 22.84 -34.57 16.18
CA ASP A 105 22.29 -34.32 17.52
C ASP A 105 21.03 -33.46 17.38
N ARG A 106 19.85 -34.08 17.54
CA ARG A 106 18.58 -33.36 17.33
C ARG A 106 18.17 -32.66 18.62
N ASP A 107 18.52 -31.38 18.71
CA ASP A 107 17.84 -30.50 19.66
C ASP A 107 16.41 -30.24 19.18
N TRP A 108 15.49 -31.08 19.65
CA TRP A 108 14.06 -30.96 19.36
C TRP A 108 13.46 -29.66 19.89
N THR A 109 14.10 -29.02 20.87
CA THR A 109 13.63 -27.76 21.43
C THR A 109 13.92 -26.61 20.46
N GLU A 110 15.15 -26.54 19.93
CA GLU A 110 15.51 -25.55 18.92
C GLU A 110 14.70 -25.77 17.62
N TRP A 111 14.55 -27.03 17.19
CA TRP A 111 13.73 -27.36 16.03
C TRP A 111 12.27 -26.90 16.18
N GLY A 112 11.67 -27.15 17.35
CA GLY A 112 10.32 -26.70 17.67
C GLY A 112 10.18 -25.18 17.65
N ALA A 113 11.18 -24.46 18.18
CA ALA A 113 11.20 -23.01 18.19
C ALA A 113 11.30 -22.41 16.77
N VAL A 114 12.24 -22.90 15.95
CA VAL A 114 12.40 -22.44 14.56
C VAL A 114 11.15 -22.76 13.74
N LYS A 115 10.54 -23.93 13.95
CA LYS A 115 9.27 -24.30 13.28
C LYS A 115 8.15 -23.35 13.64
N HIS A 116 8.00 -23.09 14.93
CA HIS A 116 6.96 -22.19 15.43
C HIS A 116 7.13 -20.78 14.87
N GLU A 117 8.36 -20.27 14.84
CA GLU A 117 8.66 -18.95 14.28
C GLU A 117 8.35 -18.89 12.78
N LEU A 118 8.69 -19.93 12.02
CA LEU A 118 8.39 -20.04 10.60
C LEU A 118 6.88 -20.07 10.34
N ASP A 119 6.13 -20.88 11.11
CA ASP A 119 4.67 -20.93 11.03
C ASP A 119 4.03 -19.57 11.35
N CYS A 120 4.56 -18.83 12.33
CA CYS A 120 4.11 -17.49 12.66
C CYS A 120 4.39 -16.51 11.51
N ALA A 121 5.60 -16.52 10.94
CA ALA A 121 5.96 -15.66 9.81
C ALA A 121 5.06 -15.92 8.58
N HIS A 122 4.76 -17.19 8.27
CA HIS A 122 3.83 -17.55 7.19
C HIS A 122 2.41 -17.04 7.43
N ARG A 123 1.88 -17.17 8.66
CA ARG A 123 0.53 -16.66 8.99
C ARG A 123 0.46 -15.14 8.86
N GLU A 124 1.48 -14.42 9.32
CA GLU A 124 1.54 -12.97 9.20
C GLU A 124 1.61 -12.52 7.73
N GLU A 125 2.42 -13.19 6.91
CA GLU A 125 2.50 -12.92 5.48
C GLU A 125 1.15 -13.19 4.77
N GLU A 126 0.49 -14.30 5.09
CA GLU A 126 -0.83 -14.61 4.54
C GLU A 126 -1.86 -13.52 4.90
N LEU A 127 -1.90 -13.11 6.18
CA LEU A 127 -2.79 -12.05 6.65
C LEU A 127 -2.50 -10.72 5.93
N PHE A 128 -1.24 -10.37 5.77
CA PHE A 128 -0.81 -9.17 5.06
C PHE A 128 -1.33 -9.18 3.61
N TRP A 129 -1.09 -10.26 2.87
CA TRP A 129 -1.54 -10.35 1.47
C TRP A 129 -3.05 -10.44 1.35
N ARG A 130 -3.73 -11.09 2.30
CA ARG A 130 -5.20 -11.12 2.36
C ARG A 130 -5.77 -9.72 2.53
N LEU A 131 -5.28 -8.95 3.51
CA LEU A 131 -5.71 -7.57 3.75
C LEU A 131 -5.46 -6.69 2.52
N LYS A 132 -4.29 -6.84 1.91
CA LYS A 132 -3.85 -6.07 0.73
C LYS A 132 -4.67 -6.38 -0.53
N SER A 133 -5.05 -7.64 -0.72
CA SER A 133 -5.84 -8.08 -1.87
C SER A 133 -7.27 -7.51 -1.84
N LYS A 134 -7.82 -7.22 -0.65
CA LYS A 134 -9.23 -6.87 -0.42
C LYS A 134 -10.21 -7.94 -0.92
N ALA A 135 -9.78 -9.18 -1.05
CA ALA A 135 -10.63 -10.32 -1.42
C ALA A 135 -11.43 -10.83 -0.20
N LEU A 136 -12.50 -10.10 0.17
CA LEU A 136 -13.33 -10.40 1.35
C LEU A 136 -14.13 -11.73 1.26
N TRP A 137 -14.24 -12.32 0.06
CA TRP A 137 -15.11 -13.46 -0.23
C TRP A 137 -14.41 -14.82 -0.11
N GLN A 138 -13.08 -14.84 0.00
CA GLN A 138 -12.32 -16.08 0.18
C GLN A 138 -12.38 -16.49 1.65
N LYS A 139 -13.26 -17.46 1.96
CA LYS A 139 -13.26 -18.16 3.25
C LYS A 139 -12.06 -19.10 3.28
N ASN A 140 -11.26 -19.00 4.35
CA ASN A 140 -10.22 -19.92 4.83
C ASN A 140 -10.12 -21.24 4.02
N GLY A 141 -9.31 -21.20 2.95
CA GLY A 141 -8.85 -22.37 2.21
C GLY A 141 -7.38 -22.14 1.90
N ASP A 142 -6.64 -23.25 1.75
CA ASP A 142 -5.17 -23.40 1.56
C ASP A 142 -4.37 -22.09 1.55
N SER A 143 -3.41 -21.93 2.47
CA SER A 143 -2.56 -20.74 2.69
C SER A 143 -1.87 -20.23 1.42
N ASN A 144 -2.62 -19.58 0.54
CA ASN A 144 -2.21 -19.31 -0.83
C ASN A 144 -1.90 -17.82 -1.00
N THR A 145 -0.76 -17.40 -0.45
CA THR A 145 -0.20 -16.08 -0.70
C THR A 145 -0.16 -15.78 -2.21
N ARG A 146 0.20 -16.77 -3.05
CA ARG A 146 0.26 -16.64 -4.52
C ARG A 146 -1.07 -16.20 -5.15
N PHE A 147 -2.21 -16.70 -4.66
CA PHE A 147 -3.53 -16.22 -5.08
C PHE A 147 -3.71 -14.74 -4.74
N PHE A 148 -3.43 -14.34 -3.50
CA PHE A 148 -3.56 -12.95 -3.08
C PHE A 148 -2.60 -12.01 -3.81
N HIS A 149 -1.38 -12.46 -4.13
CA HIS A 149 -0.45 -11.75 -5.00
C HIS A 149 -1.04 -11.52 -6.39
N ALA A 150 -1.54 -12.58 -7.04
CA ALA A 150 -2.14 -12.51 -8.37
C ALA A 150 -3.36 -11.59 -8.39
N TYR A 151 -4.24 -11.71 -7.39
CA TYR A 151 -5.42 -10.86 -7.26
C TYR A 151 -5.05 -9.39 -7.03
N THR A 152 -4.05 -9.12 -6.19
CA THR A 152 -3.52 -7.77 -5.96
C THR A 152 -2.95 -7.19 -7.25
N ALA A 153 -2.20 -7.97 -8.02
CA ALA A 153 -1.64 -7.55 -9.30
C ALA A 153 -2.73 -7.25 -10.34
N GLN A 154 -3.75 -8.11 -10.45
CA GLN A 154 -4.90 -7.90 -11.32
C GLN A 154 -5.66 -6.61 -10.94
N ARG A 155 -5.94 -6.40 -9.65
CA ARG A 155 -6.61 -5.19 -9.16
C ARG A 155 -5.80 -3.93 -9.44
N ARG A 156 -4.48 -3.97 -9.25
CA ARG A 156 -3.58 -2.85 -9.60
C ARG A 156 -3.66 -2.52 -11.09
N ARG A 157 -3.66 -3.54 -11.95
CA ARG A 157 -3.82 -3.38 -13.40
C ARG A 157 -5.17 -2.76 -13.76
N ARG A 158 -6.26 -3.28 -13.18
CA ARG A 158 -7.62 -2.77 -13.42
C ARG A 158 -7.82 -1.32 -12.95
N ASN A 159 -7.20 -0.94 -11.83
CA ASN A 159 -7.33 0.40 -11.26
C ASN A 159 -6.28 1.38 -11.82
N LEU A 160 -5.43 0.95 -12.75
CA LEU A 160 -4.50 1.82 -13.42
C LEU A 160 -5.27 2.64 -14.45
N ILE A 161 -5.33 3.96 -14.26
CA ILE A 161 -5.78 4.88 -15.29
C ILE A 161 -4.64 4.95 -16.32
N GLN A 162 -4.85 4.29 -17.46
CA GLN A 162 -3.89 4.29 -18.58
C GLN A 162 -4.13 5.49 -19.51
N SER A 163 -5.38 5.90 -19.67
CA SER A 163 -5.75 7.04 -20.49
C SER A 163 -7.03 7.72 -19.98
N LEU A 164 -7.22 8.98 -20.36
CA LEU A 164 -8.43 9.76 -20.12
C LEU A 164 -8.83 10.49 -21.40
N ASP A 165 -10.13 10.51 -21.69
CA ASP A 165 -10.71 11.35 -22.74
C ASP A 165 -10.96 12.74 -22.16
N THR A 166 -10.43 13.77 -22.82
CA THR A 166 -10.54 15.16 -22.39
C THR A 166 -11.91 15.79 -22.70
N GLY A 167 -12.82 15.06 -23.35
CA GLY A 167 -14.13 15.55 -23.79
C GLY A 167 -14.07 16.45 -25.03
N THR A 168 -12.86 16.79 -25.49
CA THR A 168 -12.57 17.51 -26.74
C THR A 168 -12.18 16.56 -27.88
N GLY A 169 -12.32 15.24 -27.67
CA GLY A 169 -11.91 14.19 -28.60
C GLY A 169 -10.41 13.87 -28.57
N HIS A 170 -9.67 14.42 -27.60
CA HIS A 170 -8.26 14.08 -27.38
C HIS A 170 -8.13 13.08 -26.23
N ILE A 171 -7.25 12.10 -26.40
CA ILE A 171 -6.98 11.07 -25.39
C ILE A 171 -5.60 11.34 -24.81
N CYS A 172 -5.54 11.63 -23.51
CA CYS A 172 -4.29 11.76 -22.78
C CYS A 172 -3.80 10.38 -22.35
N GLU A 173 -2.65 9.94 -22.85
CA GLU A 173 -2.03 8.65 -22.49
C GLU A 173 -0.76 8.83 -21.64
N ASN A 174 -0.14 10.01 -21.68
CA ASN A 174 1.03 10.31 -20.87
C ASN A 174 0.62 10.62 -19.42
N VAL A 175 1.37 10.09 -18.46
CA VAL A 175 1.13 10.29 -17.02
C VAL A 175 1.15 11.76 -16.62
N GLU A 176 2.02 12.58 -17.22
CA GLU A 176 2.09 14.00 -16.85
C GLU A 176 0.86 14.75 -17.35
N ASP A 177 0.46 14.50 -18.60
CA ASP A 177 -0.76 15.06 -19.19
C ASP A 177 -2.01 14.60 -18.43
N LEU A 178 -2.06 13.33 -18.03
CA LEU A 178 -3.12 12.78 -17.16
C LEU A 178 -3.20 13.52 -15.82
N LYS A 179 -2.07 13.77 -15.15
CA LYS A 179 -2.06 14.50 -13.88
C LYS A 179 -2.55 15.92 -14.06
N ASN A 180 -2.01 16.63 -15.05
CA ASN A 180 -2.35 18.02 -15.32
C ASN A 180 -3.84 18.13 -15.65
N HIS A 181 -4.34 17.28 -16.54
CA HIS A 181 -5.75 17.25 -16.89
C HIS A 181 -6.67 17.00 -15.67
N ILE A 182 -6.32 16.06 -14.79
CA ILE A 182 -7.08 15.82 -13.55
C ILE A 182 -7.04 17.06 -12.64
N VAL A 183 -5.87 17.67 -12.46
CA VAL A 183 -5.72 18.87 -11.62
C VAL A 183 -6.54 20.02 -12.18
N ASP A 184 -6.45 20.29 -13.48
CA ASP A 184 -7.16 21.36 -14.16
C ASP A 184 -8.68 21.15 -14.07
N PHE A 185 -9.14 19.93 -14.32
CA PHE A 185 -10.55 19.57 -14.22
C PHE A 185 -11.12 19.85 -12.82
N TYR A 186 -10.48 19.33 -11.76
CA TYR A 186 -10.97 19.55 -10.39
C TYR A 186 -10.76 20.99 -9.92
N SER A 187 -9.70 21.66 -10.37
CA SER A 187 -9.47 23.08 -10.06
C SER A 187 -10.55 23.95 -10.67
N ALA A 188 -11.00 23.64 -11.90
CA ALA A 188 -12.14 24.30 -12.52
C ALA A 188 -13.46 23.94 -11.82
N LEU A 189 -13.69 22.67 -11.49
CA LEU A 189 -14.91 22.21 -10.82
C LEU A 189 -15.12 22.86 -9.44
N PHE A 190 -14.04 23.03 -8.67
CA PHE A 190 -14.08 23.68 -7.35
C PHE A 190 -13.82 25.18 -7.41
N LYS A 191 -13.68 25.76 -8.61
CA LYS A 191 -13.66 27.20 -8.78
C LYS A 191 -15.08 27.70 -8.60
N THR A 192 -15.31 28.50 -7.57
CA THR A 192 -16.60 29.19 -7.40
C THR A 192 -16.88 30.06 -8.62
N GLU A 193 -18.00 29.79 -9.30
CA GLU A 193 -18.65 30.77 -10.16
C GLU A 193 -19.12 31.88 -9.21
N GLY A 194 -18.36 32.97 -9.10
CA GLY A 194 -18.60 34.01 -8.09
C GLY A 194 -20.07 34.41 -8.06
N SER A 195 -20.78 34.09 -6.96
CA SER A 195 -22.15 34.55 -6.77
C SER A 195 -22.08 36.03 -6.40
N VAL A 196 -22.20 36.90 -7.40
CA VAL A 196 -22.43 38.32 -7.15
C VAL A 196 -23.87 38.44 -6.64
N GLY A 197 -24.06 38.84 -5.38
CA GLY A 197 -25.40 39.07 -4.80
C GLY A 197 -25.65 38.55 -3.39
N GLY A 198 -24.67 37.90 -2.73
CA GLY A 198 -24.82 37.41 -1.35
C GLY A 198 -24.57 38.46 -0.25
N GLU A 199 -24.06 39.65 -0.60
CA GLU A 199 -23.67 40.69 0.35
C GLU A 199 -24.88 41.31 1.07
N ASP A 200 -26.03 41.42 0.41
CA ASP A 200 -27.28 41.88 1.03
C ASP A 200 -27.80 40.89 2.09
N LEU A 201 -27.57 39.58 1.90
CA LEU A 201 -27.96 38.56 2.89
C LEU A 201 -27.11 38.63 4.16
N LEU A 202 -25.86 39.09 4.06
CA LEU A 202 -24.97 39.27 5.22
C LEU A 202 -25.37 40.46 6.10
N GLN A 203 -26.06 41.47 5.54
CA GLN A 203 -26.56 42.63 6.29
C GLN A 203 -27.71 42.27 7.25
N HIS A 204 -28.40 41.16 7.00
CA HIS A 204 -29.52 40.69 7.83
C HIS A 204 -29.10 39.71 8.93
N ILE A 205 -27.81 39.38 9.05
CA ILE A 205 -27.31 38.54 10.14
C ILE A 205 -27.15 39.43 11.38
N PRO A 206 -27.93 39.21 12.46
CA PRO A 206 -27.82 40.03 13.65
C PRO A 206 -26.45 39.83 14.29
N VAL A 207 -25.74 40.94 14.48
CA VAL A 207 -24.46 40.95 15.20
C VAL A 207 -24.78 40.76 16.68
N HIS A 208 -24.47 39.59 17.23
CA HIS A 208 -24.52 39.40 18.67
C HIS A 208 -23.40 40.23 19.31
N VAL A 209 -23.80 41.32 19.98
CA VAL A 209 -22.99 42.09 20.94
C VAL A 209 -22.88 41.31 22.25
#